data_AF-A0AAW1TGZ0-F1
#
_entry.id   AF-A0AAW1TGZ0-F1
#
_cell.length_a   1.000
_cell.length_b   1.000
_cell.length_c   1.000
_cell.angle_alpha   90.00
_cell.angle_beta   90.00
_cell.angle_gamma   90.00
#
_symmetry.space_group_name_H-M   'P 1'
#
loop_
_entity.id
_entity.type
_entity.pdbx_description
1 polymer ?
#
loop_
_entity_poly.entity_id
_entity_poly.type
_entity_poly.pdbx_seq_one_letter_code
_entity_poly.pdbx_strand_id
1 'polypeptide(L)'
;MKSVFVVAAAILVISLASVKAIEDEKDCKCWKDFVPELHIDHYHCRGLKHKRLFDCNEPEIALCKCTVDGKQITLDLGELHCAGLKTGQKECDNHEDFAEFFEKNPQLKLHH
;
A
#
# COMPACT_ATOMS: atom_id res chain seq x y z
N MET A 1 -7.44 -52.43 0.47
CA MET A 1 -7.72 -51.53 1.62
C MET A 1 -6.40 -51.04 2.19
N LYS A 2 -6.31 -49.74 2.55
CA LYS A 2 -5.10 -48.89 2.80
C LYS A 2 -4.68 -48.10 1.55
N SER A 3 -5.50 -47.26 0.93
CA SER A 3 -6.18 -46.09 1.49
C SER A 3 -5.30 -45.28 2.43
N VAL A 4 -4.81 -44.15 1.90
CA VAL A 4 -4.74 -42.85 2.61
C VAL A 4 -3.65 -42.72 3.67
N PHE A 5 -2.35 -42.81 3.33
CA PHE A 5 -1.30 -42.33 4.25
C PHE A 5 -0.09 -41.67 3.55
N VAL A 6 -0.24 -41.16 2.33
CA VAL A 6 0.81 -40.35 1.65
C VAL A 6 0.36 -38.88 1.49
N VAL A 7 -0.52 -38.41 2.38
CA VAL A 7 -1.06 -37.03 2.33
C VAL A 7 -0.73 -36.25 3.61
N ALA A 8 0.26 -36.69 4.39
CA ALA A 8 0.65 -36.06 5.65
C ALA A 8 1.99 -35.30 5.58
N ALA A 9 2.50 -35.03 4.37
CA ALA A 9 3.71 -34.21 4.16
C ALA A 9 3.39 -32.80 3.63
N ALA A 10 2.11 -32.40 3.61
CA ALA A 10 1.70 -31.02 3.37
C ALA A 10 1.68 -30.25 4.70
N ILE A 11 2.82 -30.18 5.38
CA ILE A 11 3.01 -29.22 6.49
C ILE A 11 3.16 -27.86 5.81
N LEU A 12 2.00 -27.25 5.61
CA LEU A 12 1.77 -25.88 5.18
C LEU A 12 2.41 -24.94 6.22
N VAL A 13 3.70 -24.65 6.09
CA VAL A 13 4.36 -23.58 6.84
C VAL A 13 3.90 -22.26 6.24
N ILE A 14 2.69 -21.83 6.59
CA ILE A 14 2.26 -20.45 6.37
C ILE A 14 3.04 -19.61 7.37
N SER A 15 4.17 -19.06 6.94
CA SER A 15 4.85 -17.97 7.64
C SER A 15 3.96 -16.74 7.61
N LEU A 16 3.12 -16.60 8.63
CA LEU A 16 2.43 -15.36 8.98
C LEU A 16 3.48 -14.32 9.35
N ALA A 17 3.93 -13.55 8.35
CA ALA A 17 4.66 -12.31 8.58
C ALA A 17 3.70 -11.34 9.30
N SER A 18 3.69 -11.38 10.63
CA SER A 18 2.92 -10.46 11.44
C SER A 18 3.64 -9.12 11.40
N VAL A 19 3.07 -8.15 10.69
CA VAL A 19 3.51 -6.75 10.80
C VAL A 19 3.25 -6.35 12.24
N LYS A 20 4.31 -6.20 13.04
CA LYS A 20 4.17 -5.73 14.42
C LYS A 20 3.70 -4.28 14.39
N ALA A 21 2.57 -4.01 15.04
CA ALA A 21 2.12 -2.65 15.28
C ALA A 21 3.20 -1.88 16.06
N ILE A 22 3.47 -0.64 15.67
CA ILE A 22 4.54 0.17 16.27
C ILE A 22 3.96 0.97 17.45
N GLU A 23 4.46 0.68 18.64
CA GLU A 23 4.01 1.29 19.90
C GLU A 23 4.85 2.50 20.33
N ASP A 24 6.04 2.72 19.73
CA ASP A 24 6.91 3.87 20.02
C ASP A 24 6.96 4.82 18.80
N GLU A 25 6.69 6.11 19.03
CA GLU A 25 6.72 7.16 18.00
C GLU A 25 8.04 7.18 17.23
N LYS A 26 9.18 6.96 17.92
CA LYS A 26 10.52 7.08 17.33
C LYS A 26 10.82 6.00 16.30
N ASP A 27 10.14 4.87 16.41
CA ASP A 27 10.27 3.75 15.48
C ASP A 27 9.32 3.90 14.27
N CYS A 28 8.43 4.89 14.29
CA CYS A 28 7.51 5.19 13.20
C CYS A 28 8.13 6.14 12.17
N LYS A 29 8.63 5.61 11.05
CA LYS A 29 9.11 6.43 9.93
C LYS A 29 8.00 6.66 8.92
N CYS A 30 7.77 7.92 8.59
CA CYS A 30 6.74 8.36 7.66
C CYS A 30 7.34 8.94 6.38
N TRP A 31 6.53 8.94 5.33
CA TRP A 31 6.87 9.64 4.08
C TRP A 31 6.94 11.15 4.31
N LYS A 32 7.43 11.84 3.28
CA LYS A 32 7.48 13.30 3.28
C LYS A 32 6.06 13.88 3.44
N ASP A 33 5.91 14.88 4.30
CA ASP A 33 4.64 15.54 4.65
C ASP A 33 3.65 14.71 5.50
N PHE A 34 4.08 13.55 5.99
CA PHE A 34 3.37 12.74 6.97
C PHE A 34 4.08 12.78 8.31
N VAL A 35 3.31 12.72 9.39
CA VAL A 35 3.85 12.72 10.76
C VAL A 35 3.31 11.53 11.54
N PRO A 36 4.10 10.95 12.46
CA PRO A 36 3.60 9.95 13.39
C PRO A 36 2.43 10.51 14.21
N GLU A 37 1.33 9.75 14.29
CA GLU A 37 0.19 10.02 15.15
C GLU A 37 -0.25 8.71 15.79
N LEU A 38 -0.44 8.73 17.11
CA LEU A 38 -1.02 7.60 17.84
C LEU A 38 -2.51 7.48 17.50
N HIS A 39 -2.90 6.36 16.89
CA HIS A 39 -4.31 6.03 16.63
C HIS A 39 -4.68 4.74 17.34
N ILE A 40 -5.66 4.81 18.25
CA ILE A 40 -6.12 3.72 19.11
C ILE A 40 -5.02 3.20 20.04
N ASP A 41 -4.10 2.38 19.54
CA ASP A 41 -3.07 1.65 20.28
C ASP A 41 -1.71 1.57 19.55
N HIS A 42 -1.61 2.09 18.33
CA HIS A 42 -0.36 2.10 17.57
C HIS A 42 -0.17 3.38 16.78
N TYR A 43 1.09 3.69 16.46
CA TYR A 43 1.44 4.83 15.63
C TYR A 43 1.14 4.52 14.16
N HIS A 44 0.63 5.54 13.47
CA HIS A 44 0.51 5.59 12.02
C HIS A 44 1.09 6.90 11.50
N CYS A 45 1.30 6.95 10.19
CA CYS A 45 1.69 8.14 9.48
C CYS A 45 0.45 8.90 9.01
N ARG A 46 0.13 10.03 9.66
CA ARG A 46 -0.96 10.92 9.25
C ARG A 46 -0.48 11.98 8.27
N GLY A 47 -1.18 12.10 7.15
CA GLY A 47 -0.96 13.17 6.18
C GLY A 47 -1.56 14.49 6.66
N LEU A 48 -0.73 15.54 6.74
CA LEU A 48 -1.14 16.86 7.22
C LEU A 48 -2.22 17.52 6.34
N LYS A 49 -2.23 17.20 5.05
CA LYS A 49 -3.14 17.78 4.05
C LYS A 49 -4.35 16.89 3.73
N HIS A 50 -4.18 15.57 3.73
CA HIS A 50 -5.16 14.62 3.14
C HIS A 50 -5.94 13.79 4.17
N LYS A 51 -5.65 13.95 5.47
CA LYS A 51 -6.18 13.15 6.60
C LYS A 51 -6.03 11.63 6.45
N ARG A 52 -5.26 11.16 5.47
CA ARG A 52 -4.95 9.75 5.25
C ARG A 52 -4.02 9.24 6.35
N LEU A 53 -4.16 7.96 6.66
CA LEU A 53 -3.32 7.20 7.56
C LEU A 53 -2.64 6.11 6.73
N PHE A 54 -1.33 5.99 6.88
CA PHE A 54 -0.51 4.89 6.37
C PHE A 54 0.18 4.20 7.53
N ASP A 55 0.54 2.93 7.39
CA ASP A 55 1.33 2.29 8.44
C ASP A 55 2.75 2.85 8.45
N CYS A 56 3.35 2.79 9.63
CA CYS A 56 4.73 3.19 9.81
C CYS A 56 5.69 2.32 8.99
N ASN A 57 6.76 2.93 8.47
CA ASN A 57 7.78 2.26 7.66
C ASN A 57 7.27 1.61 6.37
N GLU A 58 6.08 2.00 5.89
CA GLU A 58 5.63 1.60 4.56
C GLU A 58 6.56 2.16 3.47
N PRO A 59 6.81 1.40 2.39
CA PRO A 59 7.54 1.90 1.24
C PRO A 59 6.72 2.95 0.49
N GLU A 60 7.36 4.06 0.11
CA GLU A 60 6.69 5.14 -0.63
C GLU A 60 6.20 4.69 -2.00
N ILE A 61 4.90 4.83 -2.23
CA ILE A 61 4.26 4.51 -3.51
C ILE A 61 4.37 5.69 -4.48
N ALA A 62 4.52 5.40 -5.77
CA ALA A 62 4.55 6.42 -6.81
C ALA A 62 3.21 7.20 -6.86
N LEU A 63 3.29 8.51 -7.10
CA LEU A 63 2.12 9.36 -7.31
C LEU A 63 1.44 9.05 -8.65
N CYS A 64 0.11 9.08 -8.71
CA CYS A 64 -0.64 8.95 -9.97
C CYS A 64 -0.31 10.11 -10.93
N LYS A 65 0.10 9.80 -12.16
CA LYS A 65 0.33 10.79 -13.22
C LYS A 65 -0.80 10.69 -14.23
N CYS A 66 -1.52 11.78 -14.43
CA CYS A 66 -2.68 11.82 -15.32
C CYS A 66 -2.48 12.85 -16.43
N THR A 67 -3.04 12.59 -17.60
CA THR A 67 -3.19 13.61 -18.65
C THR A 67 -4.61 14.15 -18.60
N VAL A 68 -4.72 15.48 -18.43
CA VAL A 68 -5.99 16.22 -18.43
C VAL A 68 -5.85 17.40 -19.38
N ASP A 69 -6.72 17.48 -20.39
CA ASP A 69 -6.69 18.52 -21.43
C ASP A 69 -5.31 18.70 -22.10
N GLY A 70 -4.61 17.59 -22.35
CA GLY A 70 -3.28 17.58 -22.96
C GLY A 70 -2.12 18.00 -22.04
N LYS A 71 -2.37 18.23 -20.74
CA LYS A 71 -1.34 18.54 -19.74
C LYS A 71 -1.19 17.39 -18.76
N GLN A 72 0.06 17.09 -18.40
CA GLN A 72 0.36 16.13 -17.33
C GLN A 72 0.16 16.79 -15.97
N ILE A 73 -0.62 16.15 -15.11
CA ILE A 73 -0.79 16.49 -13.70
C ILE A 73 -0.36 15.31 -12.84
N THR A 74 0.17 15.60 -11.66
CA THR A 74 0.48 14.60 -10.64
C THR A 74 -0.55 14.72 -9.53
N LEU A 75 -1.27 13.65 -9.24
CA LEU A 75 -2.24 13.59 -8.15
C LEU A 75 -1.54 13.37 -6.82
N ASP A 76 -2.18 13.81 -5.75
CA ASP A 76 -1.62 13.75 -4.40
C ASP A 76 -1.80 12.37 -3.73
N LEU A 77 -1.01 12.10 -2.70
CA LEU A 77 -1.11 10.89 -1.85
C LEU A 77 -2.45 10.88 -1.11
N GLY A 78 -3.42 10.16 -1.65
CA GLY A 78 -4.79 10.10 -1.14
C GLY A 78 -5.87 10.26 -2.20
N GLU A 79 -5.48 10.68 -3.40
CA GLU A 79 -6.29 10.60 -4.63
C GLU A 79 -6.02 9.27 -5.39
N LEU A 80 -5.39 8.32 -4.71
CA LEU A 80 -4.93 7.01 -5.18
C LEU A 80 -6.12 6.10 -5.59
N HIS A 81 -6.73 6.39 -6.73
CA HIS A 81 -7.46 5.43 -7.56
C HIS A 81 -6.91 5.53 -8.98
N CYS A 82 -5.60 5.27 -9.14
CA CYS A 82 -4.96 5.11 -10.44
C CYS A 82 -5.66 4.02 -11.28
N ALA A 83 -6.20 2.99 -10.62
CA ALA A 83 -6.92 1.91 -11.27
C ALA A 83 -8.30 2.38 -11.74
N GLY A 84 -8.41 2.67 -13.04
CA GLY A 84 -9.71 2.66 -13.73
C GLY A 84 -10.51 3.97 -13.72
N LEU A 85 -9.89 5.12 -13.42
CA LEU A 85 -10.53 6.42 -13.66
C LEU A 85 -10.61 6.76 -15.17
N LYS A 86 -11.30 5.94 -15.97
CA LYS A 86 -11.77 6.33 -17.30
C LYS A 86 -13.07 7.14 -17.16
N THR A 87 -12.95 8.36 -16.66
CA THR A 87 -14.06 9.33 -16.66
C THR A 87 -13.79 10.43 -17.67
N GLY A 88 -14.13 10.18 -18.94
CA GLY A 88 -14.23 11.18 -20.01
C GLY A 88 -12.95 11.90 -20.46
N GLN A 89 -12.23 12.59 -19.56
CA GLN A 89 -11.12 13.53 -19.84
C GLN A 89 -9.83 13.27 -19.06
N LYS A 90 -9.77 12.24 -18.22
CA LYS A 90 -8.56 11.89 -17.45
C LYS A 90 -8.08 10.50 -17.84
N GLU A 91 -6.89 10.43 -18.44
CA GLU A 91 -6.15 9.18 -18.60
C GLU A 91 -5.04 9.18 -17.55
N CYS A 92 -5.30 8.47 -16.46
CA CYS A 92 -4.32 8.22 -15.41
C CYS A 92 -3.78 6.82 -15.65
N ASP A 93 -2.57 6.73 -16.19
CA ASP A 93 -1.97 5.42 -16.43
C ASP A 93 -0.49 5.49 -16.07
N ASN A 94 -0.22 5.11 -14.83
CA ASN A 94 1.11 4.70 -14.40
C ASN A 94 1.06 3.27 -13.87
N HIS A 95 0.30 2.43 -14.58
CA HIS A 95 0.12 1.01 -14.29
C HIS A 95 1.44 0.24 -14.23
N GLU A 96 2.48 0.64 -14.98
CA GLU A 96 3.80 -0.01 -14.91
C GLU A 96 4.51 0.25 -13.57
N ASP A 97 4.61 1.51 -13.13
CA ASP A 97 5.23 1.88 -11.85
C ASP A 97 4.51 1.21 -10.66
N PHE A 98 3.17 1.16 -10.73
CA PHE A 98 2.35 0.51 -9.71
C PHE A 98 2.45 -1.01 -9.75
N ALA A 99 2.47 -1.62 -10.95
CA ALA A 99 2.64 -3.05 -11.10
C ALA A 99 3.99 -3.50 -10.53
N GLU A 100 5.08 -2.81 -10.87
CA GLU A 100 6.41 -3.09 -10.34
C GLU A 100 6.47 -2.89 -8.82
N PHE A 101 5.88 -1.81 -8.31
CA PHE A 101 5.83 -1.55 -6.87
C PHE A 101 5.11 -2.68 -6.12
N PHE A 102 3.96 -3.12 -6.62
CA PHE A 102 3.18 -4.17 -5.97
C PHE A 102 3.72 -5.59 -6.21
N GLU A 103 4.50 -5.81 -7.27
CA GLU A 103 5.30 -7.03 -7.41
C GLU A 103 6.39 -7.11 -6.34
N LYS A 104 7.04 -5.98 -6.01
CA LYS A 104 8.04 -5.90 -4.94
C LYS A 104 7.42 -5.89 -3.54
N ASN A 105 6.17 -5.42 -3.42
CA ASN A 105 5.44 -5.30 -2.15
C ASN A 105 4.09 -6.02 -2.20
N PRO A 106 4.07 -7.35 -2.39
CA PRO A 106 2.84 -8.11 -2.60
C PRO A 106 1.86 -8.03 -1.42
N GLN A 107 2.35 -7.80 -0.20
CA GLN A 107 1.54 -7.60 1.00
C GLN A 107 0.65 -6.36 0.95
N LEU A 108 1.00 -5.36 0.11
CA LEU A 108 0.25 -4.12 -0.02
C LEU A 108 -0.85 -4.18 -1.09
N LYS A 109 -0.90 -5.26 -1.91
CA LYS A 109 -1.92 -5.43 -2.97
C LYS A 109 -3.35 -5.55 -2.44
N LEU A 110 -3.55 -5.97 -1.20
CA LEU A 110 -4.88 -6.27 -0.64
C LEU A 110 -5.55 -5.07 0.04
N HIS A 111 -4.83 -3.95 0.19
CA HIS A 111 -5.30 -2.76 0.92
C HIS A 111 -5.70 -1.57 0.02
N HIS A 112 -5.68 -1.73 -1.31
CA HIS A 112 -6.00 -0.70 -2.30
C HIS A 112 -7.08 -1.12 -3.30
#